data_AF-K9XZM2-F1
#
_entry.id   AF-K9XZM2-F1
#
_cell.length_a   1.000
_cell.length_b   1.000
_cell.length_c   1.000
_cell.angle_alpha   90.00
_cell.angle_beta   90.00
_cell.angle_gamma   90.00
#
_symmetry.space_group_name_H-M   'P 1'
#
loop_
_entity.id
_entity.type
_entity.pdbx_description
1 polymer ?
#
loop_
_entity_poly.entity_id
_entity_poly.type
_entity_poly.pdbx_seq_one_letter_code
_entity_poly.pdbx_strand_id
1 'polypeptide(L)' 'MIELHPEFITKNGQKEFAVLPYEEFLKLQEILEDLEDLRDLRSAEEEDKDSPEYSLQEVKQMLEM' A
#
# COMPACT_ATOMS: atom_id res chain seq x y z
N MET A 1 -5.64 12.73 -5.86
CA MET A 1 -7.05 12.27 -5.84
C MET A 1 -7.26 11.61 -7.19
N ILE A 2 -7.47 10.30 -7.23
CA ILE A 2 -7.66 9.59 -8.49
C ILE A 2 -9.07 9.87 -9.02
N GLU A 3 -9.17 10.23 -10.28
CA GLU A 3 -10.45 10.39 -10.97
C GLU A 3 -10.78 9.06 -11.64
N LEU A 4 -11.93 8.48 -11.29
CA LEU A 4 -12.39 7.19 -11.82
C LEU A 4 -13.66 7.42 -12.64
N HIS A 5 -13.77 6.70 -13.75
CA HIS A 5 -14.90 6.75 -14.67
C HIS A 5 -15.57 5.37 -14.79
N PRO A 6 -16.18 4.85 -13.70
CA PRO A 6 -16.83 3.56 -13.73
C PRO A 6 -18.15 3.57 -14.50
N GLU A 7 -18.37 2.54 -15.31
CA GLU A 7 -19.69 2.17 -15.79
C GLU A 7 -20.35 1.17 -14.83
N PHE A 8 -21.54 1.50 -14.33
CA PHE A 8 -22.22 0.66 -13.35
C PHE A 8 -23.23 -0.28 -14.00
N ILE A 9 -23.10 -1.56 -13.70
CA ILE A 9 -24.08 -2.58 -14.06
C ILE A 9 -25.06 -2.71 -12.89
N THR A 10 -26.35 -2.46 -13.18
CA THR A 10 -27.41 -2.48 -12.18
C THR A 10 -28.29 -3.72 -12.31
N LYS A 11 -28.68 -4.30 -11.17
CA LYS A 11 -29.65 -5.40 -11.07
C LYS A 11 -30.68 -5.03 -10.02
N ASN A 12 -31.97 -5.18 -10.35
CA ASN A 12 -33.08 -4.79 -9.48
C ASN A 12 -33.00 -3.33 -8.98
N GLY A 13 -32.43 -2.43 -9.79
CA GLY A 13 -32.25 -1.02 -9.43
C GLY A 13 -31.05 -0.73 -8.51
N GLN A 14 -30.28 -1.74 -8.11
CA GLN A 14 -29.07 -1.58 -7.31
C GLN A 14 -27.82 -1.75 -8.18
N LYS A 15 -26.82 -0.87 -7.98
CA LYS A 15 -25.49 -1.02 -8.61
C LYS A 15 -24.77 -2.19 -7.95
N GLU A 16 -24.55 -3.26 -8.70
CA GLU A 16 -23.86 -4.47 -8.20
C GLU A 16 -22.40 -4.54 -8.67
N PHE A 17 -22.13 -4.07 -9.90
CA PHE A 17 -20.79 -4.13 -10.49
C PHE A 17 -20.39 -2.78 -11.09
N ALA A 18 -19.09 -2.51 -11.10
CA ALA A 18 -18.48 -1.38 -11.78
C ALA A 18 -17.45 -1.91 -12.79
N VAL A 19 -17.54 -1.45 -14.03
CA VAL A 19 -16.54 -1.68 -15.06
C VAL A 19 -15.66 -0.45 -15.11
N LEU A 20 -14.36 -0.63 -14.88
CA LEU A 20 -13.37 0.43 -14.92
C LEU A 20 -12.52 0.30 -16.19
N PRO A 21 -12.11 1.42 -16.81
CA PRO A 21 -10.99 1.42 -17.74
C PRO A 21 -9.78 0.73 -17.11
N TYR A 22 -9.08 -0.09 -17.89
CA TYR A 22 -7.99 -0.91 -17.36
C TYR A 22 -6.87 -0.08 -16.72
N GLU A 23 -6.52 1.07 -17.30
CA GLU A 23 -5.52 1.97 -16.73
C GLU A 23 -5.92 2.53 -15.37
N GLU A 24 -7.22 2.80 -15.16
CA GLU A 24 -7.73 3.26 -13.88
C GLU A 24 -7.73 2.16 -12.84
N PHE A 25 -8.04 0.92 -13.25
CA PHE A 25 -7.90 -0.26 -12.41
C PHE A 25 -6.45 -0.46 -11.95
N LEU A 26 -5.48 -0.39 -12.87
CA LEU A 26 -4.06 -0.52 -12.52
C LEU A 26 -3.60 0.56 -11.53
N LYS A 27 -3.96 1.82 -11.76
CA LYS A 27 -3.65 2.91 -10.83
C LYS A 27 -4.30 2.71 -9.46
N LEU A 28 -5.50 2.14 -9.42
CA LEU A 28 -6.16 1.81 -8.16
C LEU A 28 -5.39 0.73 -7.41
N GLN A 29 -4.87 -0.30 -8.11
CA GLN A 29 -4.03 -1.33 -7.49
C GLN A 29 -2.74 -0.72 -6.92
N GLU A 30 -2.04 0.12 -7.69
CA GLU A 30 -0.81 0.80 -7.26
C GLU A 30 -1.04 1.61 -5.97
N ILE A 31 -2.12 2.40 -5.92
CA ILE A 31 -2.45 3.18 -4.72
C ILE A 31 -2.76 2.27 -3.52
N LEU A 32 -3.40 1.12 -3.74
CA LEU A 32 -3.69 0.19 -2.65
C LEU A 32 -2.42 -0.48 -2.13
N GLU A 33 -1.48 -0.83 -3.02
CA GLU A 33 -0.16 -1.35 -2.65
C GLU A 33 0.63 -0.30 -1.85
N ASP A 34 0.68 0.95 -2.30
CA ASP A 34 1.33 2.04 -1.57
C ASP A 34 0.74 2.24 -0.15
N LEU A 35 -0.58 2.10 -0.02
CA LEU A 35 -1.26 2.20 1.28
C LEU A 35 -0.94 1.03 2.20
N GLU A 36 -0.79 -0.17 1.64
CA GLU A 36 -0.37 -1.37 2.37
C GLU A 36 1.07 -1.22 2.85
N ASP A 37 1.99 -0.78 2.00
CA ASP A 37 3.37 -0.50 2.37
C ASP A 37 3.47 0.54 3.50
N LEU A 38 2.66 1.59 3.45
CA LEU A 38 2.61 2.60 4.53
C LEU A 38 2.04 2.03 5.84
N ARG A 39 1.07 1.11 5.76
CA ARG A 39 0.54 0.44 6.95
C ARG A 39 1.62 -0.43 7.57
N ASP A 40 2.31 -1.22 6.75
CA ASP A 40 3.36 -2.13 7.20
C ASP A 40 4.55 -1.37 7.77
N LEU A 41 4.94 -0.24 7.17
CA LEU A 41 5.95 0.67 7.72
C LEU A 41 5.57 1.15 9.13
N ARG A 42 4.33 1.61 9.33
CA ARG A 42 3.88 2.07 10.65
C ARG A 42 3.86 0.96 11.68
N SER A 43 3.44 -0.24 11.29
CA SER A 43 3.48 -1.42 12.16
C SER A 43 4.92 -1.76 12.55
N ALA A 44 5.86 -1.72 11.60
CA ALA A 44 7.27 -1.92 11.89
C ALA A 44 7.84 -0.85 12.82
N GLU A 45 7.51 0.44 12.61
CA GLU A 45 7.92 1.53 13.52
C GLU A 45 7.37 1.35 14.94
N GLU A 46 6.13 0.85 15.09
CA GLU A 46 5.54 0.58 16.40
C GLU A 46 6.20 -0.62 17.09
N GLU A 47 6.49 -1.70 16.35
CA GLU A 47 7.18 -2.89 16.86
C GLU A 47 8.64 -2.60 17.25
N ASP A 48 9.32 -1.74 16.48
CA ASP A 48 10.74 -1.42 16.64
C ASP A 48 11.00 -0.24 17.59
N LYS A 49 9.94 0.37 18.15
CA LYS A 49 10.02 1.60 18.95
C LYS A 49 10.98 1.54 20.15
N ASP A 50 11.08 0.38 20.78
CA ASP A 50 11.94 0.15 21.95
C ASP A 50 13.22 -0.62 21.58
N SER A 51 13.44 -0.88 20.29
CA SER A 51 14.64 -1.56 19.82
C SER A 51 15.86 -0.63 19.88
N PRO A 52 17.06 -1.20 20.12
CA PRO A 52 18.29 -0.44 20.02
C PRO A 52 18.55 -0.01 18.57
N GLU A 53 18.77 1.27 18.36
CA GLU A 53 19.24 1.80 17.09
C GLU A 53 20.74 1.53 16.92
N TYR A 54 21.15 1.16 15.71
CA TYR A 54 22.55 0.94 15.37
C TYR A 54 22.96 1.83 14.20
N SER A 55 24.14 2.42 14.29
CA SER A 55 24.76 3.11 13.16
C SER A 55 25.16 2.12 12.07
N LEU A 56 25.27 2.62 10.83
CA LEU A 56 25.74 1.80 9.71
C LEU A 56 27.12 1.17 9.96
N GLN A 57 27.99 1.82 10.74
CA GLN A 57 29.30 1.27 11.11
C GLN A 57 29.18 0.09 12.08
N GLU A 58 28.32 0.21 13.09
CA GLU A 58 28.05 -0.88 14.04
C GLU A 58 27.44 -2.08 13.33
N VAL A 59 26.47 -1.86 12.43
CA VAL A 59 25.86 -2.93 11.63
C VAL A 59 26.90 -3.63 10.73
N LYS A 60 27.79 -2.88 10.09
CA LYS A 60 28.88 -3.46 9.27
C LYS A 60 29.81 -4.35 10.10
N GLN A 61 30.17 -3.91 11.30
CA GLN A 61 30.98 -4.71 12.23
C GLN A 61 30.25 -5.98 12.68
N MET A 62 28.94 -5.91 12.94
CA MET A 62 28.13 -7.07 13.33
C MET A 62 27.99 -8.10 12.19
N LEU A 63 27.90 -7.63 10.95
CA LEU A 63 27.72 -8.47 9.77
C LEU A 63 29.04 -8.91 9.10
N GLU A 64 30.19 -8.58 9.69
CA GLU A 64 31.53 -8.87 9.15
C GLU A 64 31.74 -8.33 7.71
N MET A 65 31.17 -7.16 7.42
CA MET A 65 31.24 -6.45 6.12
C MET A 65 32.19 -5.26 6.15
#